data_AF-I1CSP7-F1
#
_entry.id   AF-I1CSP7-F1
#
_cell.length_a   1.000
_cell.length_b   1.000
_cell.length_c   1.000
_cell.angle_alpha   90.00
_cell.angle_beta   90.00
_cell.angle_gamma   90.00
#
_symmetry.space_group_name_H-M   'P 1'
#
loop_
_entity.id
_entity.type
_entity.pdbx_description
1 polymer ?
#
loop_
_entity_poly.entity_id
_entity_poly.type
_entity_poly.pdbx_seq_one_letter_code
_entity_poly.pdbx_strand_id
1 'polypeptide(L)'
;MWIVYSLIIWVVCVVYLFKKLNGPFTVTSEEYLLALVPVIAVPVGIYYIRKGLIYFYDQKQKKEETNLALLRKEQKEKVEELKKKTSYYTTQSLLERYDEALAAKKKMDEKAAVKKLENNQDLRQRKPVSMPAQSQPQPQPTFPRSPIPQQFSPPPQRYPNQQIVAYQTKSEPQWYDKLIDALVGDAGPETKYALICAHCFAHNGLVLKEEYDIIQYICPFCKQFNPSRKSKQDLSKAILEESEETKEEDVVVINKE
;
A
#
# COMPACT_ATOMS: atom_id res chain seq x y z
N MET A 1 7.96 -27.48 -19.99
CA MET A 1 7.40 -28.83 -19.77
C MET A 1 6.94 -29.50 -21.07
N TRP A 2 6.00 -28.95 -21.83
CA TRP A 2 5.46 -29.61 -23.05
C TRP A 2 6.51 -29.94 -24.12
N ILE A 3 7.51 -29.07 -24.29
CA ILE A 3 8.62 -29.27 -25.25
C ILE A 3 9.49 -30.50 -24.87
N VAL A 4 9.68 -30.75 -23.57
CA VAL A 4 10.50 -31.88 -23.10
C VAL A 4 9.79 -33.21 -23.39
N TYR A 5 8.48 -33.27 -23.16
CA TYR A 5 7.68 -34.45 -23.49
C TYR A 5 7.63 -34.73 -24.99
N SER A 6 7.45 -33.69 -25.82
CA SER A 6 7.49 -33.84 -27.29
C SER A 6 8.86 -34.27 -27.80
N LEU A 7 9.95 -33.81 -27.17
CA LEU A 7 11.32 -34.18 -27.53
C LEU A 7 11.63 -35.64 -27.15
N ILE A 8 11.24 -36.07 -25.94
CA ILE A 8 11.42 -37.47 -25.49
C ILE A 8 10.67 -38.43 -26.42
N ILE A 9 9.40 -38.14 -26.74
CA ILE A 9 8.60 -38.98 -27.64
C ILE A 9 9.23 -39.02 -29.05
N TRP A 10 9.73 -37.90 -29.54
CA TRP A 10 10.42 -37.85 -30.84
C TRP A 10 11.70 -38.70 -30.85
N VAL A 11 12.53 -38.63 -29.81
CA VAL A 11 13.74 -39.46 -29.69
C VAL A 11 13.39 -40.95 -29.63
N VAL A 12 12.36 -41.33 -28.88
CA VAL A 12 11.89 -42.72 -28.82
C VAL A 12 11.42 -43.21 -30.20
N CYS A 13 10.66 -42.40 -30.93
CA CYS A 13 10.24 -42.72 -32.29
C CYS A 13 11.44 -42.89 -33.24
N VAL A 14 12.45 -42.02 -33.17
CA VAL A 14 13.67 -42.12 -33.98
C VAL A 14 14.45 -43.39 -33.65
N VAL A 15 14.61 -43.74 -32.36
CA VAL A 15 15.30 -44.97 -31.93
C VAL A 15 14.55 -46.23 -32.36
N TYR A 16 13.21 -46.23 -32.26
CA TYR A 16 12.37 -47.33 -32.74
C TYR A 16 12.49 -47.53 -34.26
N LEU A 17 12.42 -46.44 -35.02
CA LEU A 17 12.63 -46.48 -36.46
C LEU A 17 14.04 -47.00 -36.78
N PHE A 18 15.08 -46.50 -36.11
CA PHE A 18 16.46 -46.96 -36.29
C PHE A 18 16.63 -48.47 -36.03
N LYS A 19 15.95 -49.03 -35.02
CA LYS A 19 15.97 -50.48 -34.76
C LYS A 19 15.21 -51.29 -35.80
N LYS A 20 14.07 -50.79 -36.27
CA LYS A 20 13.27 -51.42 -37.34
C LYS A 20 14.01 -51.43 -38.69
N LEU A 21 14.76 -50.36 -38.97
CA LEU A 21 15.57 -50.15 -40.17
C LEU A 21 16.80 -51.07 -40.24
N ASN A 22 17.38 -51.44 -39.10
CA ASN A 22 18.54 -52.33 -39.00
C ASN A 22 18.18 -53.82 -38.81
N GLY A 23 16.89 -54.17 -38.82
CA GLY A 23 16.43 -55.56 -38.72
C GLY A 23 16.45 -56.30 -40.08
N PRO A 24 16.41 -57.64 -40.10
CA PRO A 24 16.49 -58.46 -41.33
C PRO A 24 15.15 -58.49 -42.11
N PHE A 25 14.43 -57.36 -42.19
CA PHE A 25 13.14 -57.27 -42.86
C PHE A 25 13.32 -56.62 -44.24
N THR A 26 12.89 -57.28 -45.31
CA THR A 26 12.96 -56.79 -46.69
C THR A 26 11.91 -55.69 -46.90
N VAL A 27 12.28 -54.46 -46.57
CA VAL A 27 11.36 -53.32 -46.54
C VAL A 27 11.33 -52.60 -47.90
N THR A 28 10.14 -52.30 -48.38
CA THR A 28 9.85 -51.51 -49.61
C THR A 28 10.21 -50.03 -49.41
N SER A 29 10.71 -49.35 -50.44
CA SER A 29 11.13 -47.93 -50.39
C SER A 29 10.03 -46.94 -49.97
N GLU A 30 8.75 -47.29 -50.16
CA GLU A 30 7.61 -46.45 -49.78
C GLU A 30 7.39 -46.40 -48.26
N GLU A 31 7.68 -47.48 -47.52
CA GLU A 31 7.53 -47.51 -46.06
C GLU A 31 8.59 -46.63 -45.37
N TYR A 32 9.77 -46.51 -45.98
CA TYR A 32 10.83 -45.61 -45.55
C TYR A 32 10.43 -44.15 -45.67
N LEU A 33 9.83 -43.78 -46.80
CA LEU A 33 9.47 -42.40 -47.08
C LEU A 33 8.36 -41.93 -46.14
N LEU A 34 7.38 -42.78 -45.87
CA LEU A 34 6.32 -42.52 -44.89
C LEU A 34 6.87 -42.40 -43.45
N ALA A 35 7.89 -43.19 -43.09
CA ALA A 35 8.51 -43.15 -41.76
C ALA A 35 9.39 -41.91 -41.54
N LEU A 36 9.97 -41.34 -42.60
CA LEU A 36 10.87 -40.19 -42.53
C LEU A 36 10.12 -38.85 -42.43
N VAL A 37 8.91 -38.79 -42.98
CA VAL A 37 7.99 -37.64 -42.91
C VAL A 37 7.77 -37.14 -41.47
N PRO A 38 7.33 -37.95 -40.50
CA PRO A 38 7.11 -37.47 -39.13
C PRO A 38 8.40 -37.04 -38.43
N VAL A 39 9.54 -37.64 -38.77
CA VAL A 39 10.84 -37.29 -38.19
C VAL A 39 11.24 -35.86 -38.56
N ILE A 40 10.95 -35.42 -39.78
CA ILE A 40 11.24 -34.05 -40.25
C ILE A 40 10.10 -33.09 -39.92
N ALA A 41 8.84 -33.53 -40.09
CA ALA A 41 7.67 -32.67 -39.89
C ALA A 41 7.51 -32.22 -38.44
N VAL A 42 7.85 -33.08 -37.46
CA VAL A 42 7.65 -32.75 -36.03
C VAL A 42 8.59 -31.64 -35.54
N PRO A 43 9.91 -31.66 -35.76
CA PRO A 43 10.80 -30.56 -35.37
C PRO A 43 10.45 -29.25 -36.07
N VAL A 44 10.10 -29.32 -37.35
CA VAL A 44 9.68 -28.15 -38.15
C VAL A 44 8.39 -27.57 -37.60
N GLY A 45 7.40 -28.42 -37.33
CA GLY A 45 6.13 -28.03 -36.71
C GLY A 45 6.33 -27.38 -35.34
N ILE A 46 7.15 -27.97 -34.47
CA ILE A 46 7.46 -27.40 -33.14
C ILE A 46 8.12 -26.03 -33.28
N TYR A 47 9.06 -25.86 -34.22
CA TYR A 47 9.71 -24.57 -34.47
C TYR A 47 8.69 -23.49 -34.88
N TYR A 48 7.82 -23.77 -35.84
CA TYR A 48 6.80 -22.82 -36.28
C TYR A 48 5.76 -22.53 -35.20
N ILE A 49 5.29 -23.54 -34.48
CA ILE A 49 4.34 -23.35 -33.36
C ILE A 49 4.97 -22.48 -32.28
N ARG A 50 6.22 -22.74 -31.88
CA ARG A 50 6.92 -21.90 -30.90
C ARG A 50 7.06 -20.45 -31.37
N LYS A 51 7.47 -20.25 -32.61
CA LYS A 51 7.62 -18.91 -33.20
C LYS A 51 6.27 -18.19 -33.28
N GLY A 52 5.21 -18.90 -33.65
CA GLY A 52 3.85 -18.39 -33.70
C GLY A 52 3.31 -18.01 -32.31
N LEU A 53 3.51 -18.86 -31.31
CA LEU A 53 3.10 -18.58 -29.93
C LEU A 53 3.82 -17.34 -29.38
N ILE A 54 5.16 -17.29 -29.49
CA ILE A 54 5.94 -16.14 -29.01
C ILE A 54 5.47 -14.86 -29.70
N TYR A 55 5.31 -14.88 -31.03
CA TYR A 55 4.83 -13.73 -31.79
C TYR A 55 3.41 -13.31 -31.36
N PHE A 56 2.51 -14.26 -31.16
CA PHE A 56 1.13 -13.97 -30.75
C PHE A 56 1.06 -13.35 -29.35
N TYR A 57 1.79 -13.89 -28.38
CA TYR A 57 1.84 -13.35 -27.03
C TYR A 57 2.53 -11.99 -26.97
N ASP A 58 3.62 -11.80 -27.71
CA ASP A 58 4.32 -10.51 -27.83
C ASP A 58 3.40 -9.45 -28.45
N GLN A 59 2.66 -9.81 -29.51
CA GLN A 59 1.67 -8.92 -30.09
C GLN A 59 0.53 -8.58 -29.12
N LYS A 60 0.05 -9.57 -28.39
CA LYS A 60 -1.02 -9.35 -27.40
C LYS A 60 -0.54 -8.39 -26.29
N GLN A 61 0.67 -8.60 -25.77
CA GLN A 61 1.26 -7.75 -24.75
C GLN A 61 1.46 -6.31 -25.25
N LYS A 62 1.97 -6.14 -26.48
CA LYS A 62 2.17 -4.81 -27.09
C LYS A 62 0.87 -4.02 -27.23
N LYS A 63 -0.26 -4.67 -27.52
CA LYS A 63 -1.57 -3.99 -27.60
C LYS A 63 -2.01 -3.40 -26.27
N GLU A 64 -1.77 -4.12 -25.17
CA GLU A 64 -2.09 -3.64 -23.83
C GLU A 64 -1.16 -2.49 -23.41
N GLU A 65 0.15 -2.61 -23.68
CA GLU A 65 1.14 -1.57 -23.39
C GLU A 65 0.84 -0.26 -24.14
N THR A 66 0.51 -0.37 -25.43
CA THR A 66 0.13 0.79 -26.27
C THR A 66 -1.18 1.44 -25.81
N ASN A 67 -2.17 0.65 -25.43
CA ASN A 67 -3.44 1.19 -24.90
C ASN A 67 -3.21 1.95 -23.57
N LEU A 68 -2.45 1.37 -22.65
CA LEU A 68 -2.09 2.02 -21.38
C LEU A 68 -1.27 3.29 -21.61
N ALA A 69 -0.35 3.28 -22.56
CA ALA A 69 0.42 4.47 -22.92
C ALA A 69 -0.47 5.58 -23.46
N LEU A 70 -1.48 5.24 -24.29
CA LEU A 70 -2.45 6.18 -24.82
C LEU A 70 -3.33 6.78 -23.70
N LEU A 71 -3.91 5.94 -22.84
CA LEU A 71 -4.75 6.42 -21.72
C LEU A 71 -3.97 7.33 -20.76
N ARG A 72 -2.72 6.98 -20.44
CA ARG A 72 -1.85 7.83 -19.63
C ARG A 72 -1.54 9.16 -20.31
N LYS A 73 -1.38 9.17 -21.64
CA LYS A 73 -1.17 10.40 -22.40
C LYS A 73 -2.41 11.29 -22.34
N GLU A 74 -3.60 10.73 -22.55
CA GLU A 74 -4.87 11.47 -22.45
C GLU A 74 -5.09 12.06 -21.04
N GLN A 75 -4.78 11.28 -20.00
CA GLN A 75 -4.85 11.76 -18.62
C GLN A 75 -3.91 12.95 -18.38
N LYS A 76 -2.65 12.86 -18.84
CA LYS A 76 -1.68 13.96 -18.73
C LYS A 76 -2.14 15.21 -19.48
N GLU A 77 -2.70 15.04 -20.68
CA GLU A 77 -3.21 16.14 -21.49
C GLU A 77 -4.39 16.84 -20.82
N LYS A 78 -5.37 16.11 -20.28
CA LYS A 78 -6.48 16.69 -19.51
C LYS A 78 -5.99 17.42 -18.26
N VAL A 79 -5.00 16.86 -17.55
CA VAL A 79 -4.39 17.55 -16.41
C VAL A 79 -3.70 18.83 -16.86
N GLU A 80 -2.99 18.83 -17.98
CA GLU A 80 -2.35 20.02 -18.52
C GLU A 80 -3.37 21.09 -18.96
N GLU A 81 -4.47 20.66 -19.58
CA GLU A 81 -5.59 21.53 -19.94
C GLU A 81 -6.21 22.19 -18.70
N LEU A 82 -6.47 21.41 -17.64
CA LEU A 82 -6.98 21.93 -16.38
C LEU A 82 -5.98 22.89 -15.72
N LYS A 83 -4.67 22.60 -15.76
CA LYS A 83 -3.62 23.51 -15.26
C LYS A 83 -3.59 24.84 -16.04
N LYS A 84 -3.78 24.80 -17.36
CA LYS A 84 -3.87 26.00 -18.20
C LYS A 84 -5.11 26.83 -17.85
N LYS A 85 -6.29 26.19 -17.76
CA LYS A 85 -7.56 26.85 -17.40
C LYS A 85 -7.56 27.46 -16.00
N THR A 86 -6.86 26.83 -15.05
CA THR A 86 -6.77 27.29 -13.65
C THR A 86 -5.60 28.24 -13.38
N SER A 87 -4.88 28.69 -14.43
CA SER A 87 -3.69 29.55 -14.30
C SER A 87 -2.62 29.01 -13.33
N TYR A 88 -2.54 27.67 -13.19
CA TYR A 88 -1.65 26.99 -12.24
C TYR A 88 -0.18 27.35 -12.44
N TYR A 89 0.30 27.38 -13.68
CA TYR A 89 1.69 27.73 -13.98
C TYR A 89 2.01 29.19 -13.66
N THR A 90 1.02 30.07 -13.78
CA THR A 90 1.15 31.48 -13.44
C THR A 90 1.33 31.65 -11.93
N THR A 91 0.51 30.97 -11.12
CA THR A 91 0.65 30.99 -9.66
C THR A 91 1.92 30.28 -9.18
N GLN A 92 2.29 29.17 -9.81
CA GLN A 92 3.53 28.45 -9.51
C GLN A 92 4.78 29.31 -9.79
N SER A 93 4.85 29.95 -10.96
CA SER A 93 5.99 30.80 -11.32
C SER A 93 6.12 32.05 -10.44
N LEU A 94 4.99 32.57 -9.92
CA LEU A 94 5.01 33.60 -8.89
C LEU A 94 5.63 33.08 -7.59
N LEU A 95 5.19 31.93 -7.09
CA LEU A 95 5.75 31.31 -5.88
C LEU A 95 7.26 31.07 -6.02
N GLU A 96 7.69 30.50 -7.13
CA GLU A 96 9.10 30.18 -7.38
C GLU A 96 9.97 31.45 -7.37
N ARG A 97 9.52 32.54 -8.00
CA ARG A 97 10.21 33.84 -7.94
C ARG A 97 10.28 34.41 -6.51
N TYR A 98 9.26 34.21 -5.69
CA TYR A 98 9.27 34.62 -4.28
C TYR A 98 10.23 33.76 -3.45
N ASP A 99 10.25 32.45 -3.66
CA ASP A 99 11.15 31.52 -2.98
C ASP A 99 12.62 31.79 -3.35
N GLU A 100 12.91 32.07 -4.62
CA GLU A 100 14.24 32.50 -5.09
C GLU A 100 14.67 33.83 -4.45
N ALA A 101 13.76 34.80 -4.36
CA ALA A 101 14.04 36.08 -3.70
C ALA A 101 14.29 35.91 -2.19
N LEU A 102 13.54 35.04 -1.52
CA LEU A 102 13.76 34.69 -0.11
C LEU A 102 15.11 33.97 0.07
N ALA A 103 15.47 33.05 -0.82
CA ALA A 103 16.76 32.37 -0.80
C ALA A 103 17.92 33.36 -1.04
N ALA A 104 17.76 34.31 -1.96
CA ALA A 104 18.76 35.35 -2.22
C ALA A 104 18.93 36.27 -1.01
N LYS A 105 17.83 36.70 -0.37
CA LYS A 105 17.86 37.51 0.84
C LYS A 105 18.54 36.77 2.00
N LYS A 106 18.20 35.49 2.19
CA LYS A 106 18.85 34.65 3.22
C LYS A 106 20.36 34.54 3.00
N LYS A 107 20.81 34.37 1.75
CA LYS A 107 22.25 34.37 1.41
C LYS A 107 22.92 35.71 1.69
N MET A 108 22.23 36.84 1.46
CA MET A 108 22.77 38.17 1.78
C MET A 108 22.86 38.40 3.29
N ASP A 109 21.81 38.03 4.04
CA ASP A 109 21.77 38.13 5.50
C ASP A 109 22.84 37.25 6.16
N GLU A 110 23.06 36.04 5.62
CA GLU A 110 24.11 35.12 6.07
C GLU A 110 25.52 35.68 5.79
N LYS A 111 25.75 36.23 4.59
CA LYS A 111 27.01 36.93 4.28
C LYS A 111 27.24 38.16 5.17
N ALA A 112 26.20 38.91 5.47
CA ALA A 112 26.28 40.06 6.37
C ALA A 112 26.57 39.64 7.83
N ALA A 113 25.96 38.55 8.28
CA ALA A 113 26.20 37.99 9.61
C ALA A 113 27.65 37.48 9.77
N VAL A 114 28.18 36.76 8.77
CA VAL A 114 29.58 36.30 8.76
C VAL A 114 30.54 37.48 8.78
N LYS A 115 30.31 38.52 7.95
CA LYS A 115 31.13 39.74 7.95
C LYS A 115 31.08 40.49 9.29
N LYS A 116 29.94 40.47 9.98
CA LYS A 116 29.79 41.09 11.32
C LYS A 116 30.50 40.29 12.41
N LEU A 117 30.58 38.97 12.26
CA LEU A 117 31.30 38.07 13.18
C LEU A 117 32.81 38.23 13.04
N GLU A 118 33.30 38.39 11.80
CA GLU A 118 34.72 38.68 11.51
C GLU A 118 35.15 40.02 12.14
N ASN A 119 34.36 41.09 11.98
CA ASN A 119 34.65 42.41 12.55
C ASN A 119 34.57 42.48 14.10
N ASN A 120 33.95 41.50 14.77
CA ASN A 120 33.91 41.44 16.25
C ASN A 120 35.06 40.61 16.85
N GLN A 121 35.79 39.83 16.05
CA GLN A 121 36.91 39.04 16.56
C GLN A 121 38.16 39.88 16.87
N ASP A 122 38.30 41.09 16.32
CA ASP A 122 39.43 42.00 16.61
C ASP A 122 39.35 42.71 17.97
N LEU A 123 38.26 42.58 18.73
CA LEU A 123 38.08 43.28 20.03
C LEU A 123 38.06 42.37 21.27
N ARG A 124 38.25 41.05 21.13
CA ARG A 124 38.14 40.09 22.25
C ARG A 124 39.50 39.67 22.81
N GLN A 125 40.24 40.64 23.33
CA GLN A 125 41.37 40.37 24.22
C GLN A 125 40.94 40.60 25.69
N ARG A 126 40.24 39.62 26.30
CA ARG A 126 40.08 39.56 27.76
C ARG A 126 40.21 38.12 28.28
N LYS A 127 41.13 37.95 29.23
CA LYS A 127 41.44 36.74 30.00
C LYS A 127 40.20 36.21 30.76
N PRO A 128 40.06 34.88 30.94
CA PRO A 128 39.04 34.31 31.80
C PRO A 128 39.49 34.33 33.27
N VAL A 129 38.59 34.70 34.19
CA VAL A 129 38.68 34.36 35.61
C VAL A 129 37.49 33.46 35.93
N SER A 130 37.80 32.27 36.41
CA SER A 130 36.91 31.26 36.98
C SER A 130 36.49 31.63 38.40
N MET A 131 35.32 31.16 38.85
CA MET A 131 35.01 30.61 40.19
C MET A 131 33.49 30.29 40.28
N PRO A 132 33.04 29.46 41.25
CA PRO A 132 32.24 28.27 40.94
C PRO A 132 30.76 28.34 41.35
N ALA A 133 30.06 27.30 40.91
CA ALA A 133 28.64 27.03 41.10
C ALA A 133 28.25 26.85 42.57
N GLN A 134 27.10 27.43 42.94
CA GLN A 134 26.35 27.07 44.14
C GLN A 134 24.87 26.90 43.78
N SER A 135 24.35 25.77 44.20
CA SER A 135 23.00 25.25 43.98
C SER A 135 22.00 25.84 44.95
N GLN A 136 20.83 26.30 44.45
CA GLN A 136 19.49 26.17 45.09
C GLN A 136 18.36 26.79 44.21
N PRO A 137 17.07 26.57 44.52
CA PRO A 137 16.05 26.09 43.58
C PRO A 137 15.25 27.20 42.88
N GLN A 138 14.66 26.85 41.73
CA GLN A 138 13.96 27.75 40.83
C GLN A 138 12.43 27.75 41.07
N PRO A 139 11.80 28.91 41.36
CA PRO A 139 10.35 29.08 41.27
C PRO A 139 9.90 29.43 39.84
N GLN A 140 8.69 29.00 39.48
CA GLN A 140 8.03 29.28 38.20
C GLN A 140 7.73 30.79 38.01
N PRO A 141 7.80 31.32 36.77
CA PRO A 141 7.21 32.62 36.45
C PRO A 141 5.86 32.47 35.72
N THR A 142 4.83 33.04 36.34
CA THR A 142 3.55 33.45 35.74
C THR A 142 3.74 34.66 34.81
N PHE A 143 3.21 34.60 33.58
CA PHE A 143 3.12 35.75 32.69
C PHE A 143 1.74 36.45 32.83
N PRO A 144 1.67 37.79 32.87
CA PRO A 144 0.40 38.52 32.86
C PRO A 144 -0.15 38.65 31.42
N ARG A 145 -1.46 38.41 31.26
CA ARG A 145 -2.21 38.49 30.01
C ARG A 145 -2.94 39.84 29.92
N SER A 146 -2.68 40.61 28.86
CA SER A 146 -3.48 41.80 28.52
C SER A 146 -4.77 41.43 27.77
N PRO A 147 -5.90 42.16 27.92
CA PRO A 147 -7.16 41.85 27.24
C PRO A 147 -7.28 42.55 25.88
N ILE A 148 -7.80 41.82 24.87
CA ILE A 148 -8.27 42.38 23.59
C ILE A 148 -9.81 42.20 23.55
N PRO A 149 -10.59 43.16 23.04
CA PRO A 149 -12.06 43.13 23.12
C PRO A 149 -12.68 42.06 22.23
N GLN A 150 -13.77 41.46 22.72
CA GLN A 150 -14.55 40.47 21.99
C GLN A 150 -15.39 41.12 20.88
N GLN A 151 -15.29 40.57 19.67
CA GLN A 151 -16.25 40.80 18.61
C GLN A 151 -16.89 39.45 18.27
N PHE A 152 -18.22 39.41 18.37
CA PHE A 152 -19.04 38.22 18.19
C PHE A 152 -18.92 37.66 16.77
N SER A 153 -18.59 36.38 16.65
CA SER A 153 -18.77 35.56 15.45
C SER A 153 -19.28 34.18 15.90
N PRO A 154 -20.22 33.55 15.17
CA PRO A 154 -20.82 32.27 15.55
C PRO A 154 -19.75 31.16 15.61
N PRO A 155 -19.87 30.18 16.52
CA PRO A 155 -18.80 29.21 16.78
C PRO A 155 -18.57 28.29 15.56
N PRO A 156 -17.32 28.11 15.10
CA PRO A 156 -17.02 27.02 14.20
C PRO A 156 -17.17 25.70 14.96
N GLN A 157 -17.89 24.75 14.36
CA GLN A 157 -17.95 23.37 14.82
C GLN A 157 -16.53 22.84 15.01
N ARG A 158 -16.12 22.64 16.27
CA ARG A 158 -14.87 21.97 16.63
C ARG A 158 -15.02 20.50 16.28
N TYR A 159 -14.58 20.13 15.08
CA TYR A 159 -14.06 18.79 14.88
C TYR A 159 -12.84 18.65 15.80
N PRO A 160 -12.84 17.74 16.80
CA PRO A 160 -11.62 17.51 17.56
C PRO A 160 -10.57 17.02 16.59
N ASN A 161 -9.48 17.79 16.58
CA ASN A 161 -8.22 17.57 15.89
C ASN A 161 -8.03 16.08 15.57
N GLN A 162 -8.27 15.74 14.31
CA GLN A 162 -7.87 14.45 13.77
C GLN A 162 -6.34 14.49 13.83
N GLN A 163 -5.76 14.05 14.94
CA GLN A 163 -4.50 13.35 14.87
C GLN A 163 -4.81 12.11 14.05
N ILE A 164 -4.78 12.32 12.74
CA ILE A 164 -4.48 11.29 11.78
C ILE A 164 -3.19 10.72 12.36
N VAL A 165 -3.27 9.56 13.01
CA VAL A 165 -2.14 8.66 13.02
C VAL A 165 -1.95 8.42 11.53
N ALA A 166 -1.06 9.22 10.95
CA ALA A 166 -0.67 9.13 9.58
C ALA A 166 0.01 7.78 9.47
N TYR A 167 -0.78 6.73 9.26
CA TYR A 167 -0.42 5.82 8.21
C TYR A 167 -0.35 6.71 6.97
N GLN A 168 0.86 7.24 6.72
CA GLN A 168 1.34 7.35 5.36
C GLN A 168 0.93 6.00 4.73
N THR A 169 0.03 6.00 3.77
CA THR A 169 0.47 6.14 2.41
C THR A 169 -0.66 6.68 1.53
N LYS A 170 -0.52 7.94 1.12
CA LYS A 170 -0.82 8.30 -0.27
C LYS A 170 0.48 8.18 -1.07
N SER A 171 1.18 7.04 -0.95
CA SER A 171 2.19 6.67 -1.95
C SER A 171 1.41 6.09 -3.12
N GLU A 172 1.77 6.47 -4.35
CA GLU A 172 1.31 5.72 -5.52
C GLU A 172 1.68 4.25 -5.28
N PRO A 173 0.77 3.28 -5.52
CA PRO A 173 1.01 1.88 -5.17
C PRO A 173 2.31 1.42 -5.82
N GLN A 174 3.34 1.19 -5.00
CA GLN A 174 4.65 0.84 -5.52
C GLN A 174 4.68 -0.68 -5.75
N TRP A 175 5.38 -1.10 -6.79
CA TRP A 175 5.47 -2.53 -7.14
C TRP A 175 6.14 -3.37 -6.04
N TYR A 176 6.99 -2.74 -5.21
CA TYR A 176 7.67 -3.40 -4.11
C TYR A 176 6.78 -3.58 -2.88
N ASP A 177 5.70 -2.81 -2.72
CA ASP A 177 4.72 -3.02 -1.64
C ASP A 177 4.16 -4.45 -1.73
N LYS A 178 3.88 -4.93 -2.95
CA LYS A 178 3.43 -6.31 -3.21
C LYS A 178 4.48 -7.38 -2.88
N LEU A 179 5.76 -7.04 -3.00
CA LEU A 179 6.85 -7.96 -2.66
C LEU A 179 7.04 -8.06 -1.15
N ILE A 180 6.92 -6.94 -0.43
CA ILE A 180 6.92 -6.91 1.03
C ILE A 180 5.71 -7.66 1.57
N ASP A 181 4.51 -7.43 1.02
CA ASP A 181 3.29 -8.14 1.38
C ASP A 181 3.43 -9.66 1.15
N ALA A 182 3.98 -10.08 0.00
CA ALA A 182 4.23 -11.49 -0.30
C ALA A 182 5.30 -12.14 0.58
N LEU A 183 6.32 -11.38 1.01
CA LEU A 183 7.38 -11.87 1.89
C LEU A 183 6.91 -11.97 3.35
N VAL A 184 6.04 -11.05 3.78
CA VAL A 184 5.42 -11.03 5.11
C VAL A 184 4.23 -12.02 5.18
N GLY A 185 3.72 -12.46 4.03
CA GLY A 185 2.58 -13.38 3.94
C GLY A 185 1.23 -12.71 4.19
N ASP A 186 1.20 -11.38 4.19
CA ASP A 186 0.01 -10.57 4.45
C ASP A 186 -0.70 -10.35 3.11
N ALA A 187 -1.72 -11.16 2.82
CA ALA A 187 -2.54 -10.99 1.63
C ALA A 187 -3.13 -9.57 1.63
N GLY A 188 -3.25 -8.96 0.44
CA GLY A 188 -3.55 -7.55 0.26
C GLY A 188 -4.79 -7.01 1.01
N PRO A 189 -5.04 -5.69 0.94
CA PRO A 189 -6.11 -5.00 1.67
C PRO A 189 -7.51 -5.59 1.41
N GLU A 190 -7.73 -6.31 0.31
CA GLU A 190 -8.97 -7.03 0.04
C GLU A 190 -9.32 -8.16 1.03
N THR A 191 -8.35 -8.67 1.79
CA THR A 191 -8.56 -9.77 2.76
C THR A 191 -8.81 -9.30 4.19
N LYS A 192 -8.83 -7.97 4.40
CA LYS A 192 -8.94 -7.36 5.73
C LYS A 192 -10.28 -6.68 5.94
N TYR A 193 -10.75 -6.68 7.18
CA TYR A 193 -11.96 -5.99 7.60
C TYR A 193 -11.64 -4.68 8.31
N ALA A 194 -12.49 -3.68 8.12
CA ALA A 194 -12.38 -2.40 8.79
C ALA A 194 -12.86 -2.47 10.25
N LEU A 195 -12.05 -1.97 11.18
CA LEU A 195 -12.42 -1.80 12.58
C LEU A 195 -13.20 -0.50 12.77
N ILE A 196 -14.52 -0.62 12.88
CA ILE A 196 -15.42 0.51 13.08
C ILE A 196 -15.94 0.50 14.53
N CYS A 197 -15.86 1.64 15.22
CA CYS A 197 -16.36 1.77 16.59
C CYS A 197 -17.89 1.76 16.60
N ALA A 198 -18.52 0.95 17.46
CA ALA A 198 -19.98 0.89 17.57
C ALA A 198 -20.62 2.16 18.17
N HIS A 199 -19.86 2.96 18.93
CA HIS A 199 -20.37 4.14 19.63
C HIS A 199 -20.20 5.42 18.80
N CYS A 200 -19.00 5.66 18.29
CA CYS A 200 -18.69 6.91 17.56
C CYS A 200 -18.44 6.72 16.06
N PHE A 201 -18.59 5.49 15.54
CA PHE A 201 -18.43 5.14 14.12
C PHE A 201 -17.09 5.53 13.48
N ALA A 202 -16.08 5.84 14.30
CA ALA A 202 -14.74 6.13 13.82
C ALA A 202 -14.07 4.85 13.28
N HIS A 203 -13.33 5.01 12.19
CA HIS A 203 -12.49 3.95 11.61
C HIS A 203 -11.15 3.88 12.36
N ASN A 204 -10.80 2.70 12.88
CA ASN A 204 -9.64 2.49 13.75
C ASN A 204 -8.55 1.61 13.11
N GLY A 205 -8.69 1.24 11.83
CA GLY A 205 -7.71 0.44 11.10
C GLY A 205 -8.32 -0.78 10.39
N LEU A 206 -7.44 -1.64 9.89
CA LEU A 206 -7.77 -2.90 9.22
C LEU A 206 -7.30 -4.08 10.07
N VAL A 207 -8.03 -5.19 10.05
CA VAL A 207 -7.70 -6.43 10.75
C VAL A 207 -7.89 -7.63 9.81
N LEU A 208 -7.08 -8.68 10.01
CA LEU A 208 -7.21 -9.93 9.25
C LEU A 208 -8.56 -10.62 9.53
N LYS A 209 -9.01 -11.44 8.57
CA LYS A 209 -10.30 -12.14 8.65
C LYS A 209 -10.36 -13.10 9.84
N GLU A 210 -9.26 -13.76 10.16
CA GLU A 210 -9.14 -14.75 11.22
C GLU A 210 -9.26 -14.09 12.61
N GLU A 211 -8.79 -12.85 12.73
CA GLU A 211 -8.78 -12.08 13.98
C GLU A 211 -10.03 -11.22 14.18
N TYR A 212 -10.75 -10.91 13.10
CA TYR A 212 -11.88 -9.99 13.11
C TYR A 212 -12.99 -10.36 14.11
N ASP A 213 -13.24 -11.66 14.32
CA ASP A 213 -14.32 -12.11 15.22
C ASP A 213 -13.93 -12.09 16.70
N ILE A 214 -12.63 -12.17 17.00
CA ILE A 214 -12.08 -12.27 18.37
C ILE A 214 -11.49 -10.95 18.87
N ILE A 215 -11.17 -10.02 17.96
CA ILE A 215 -10.53 -8.76 18.35
C ILE A 215 -11.47 -7.90 19.19
N GLN A 216 -10.92 -7.39 20.29
CA GLN A 216 -11.56 -6.41 21.15
C GLN A 216 -10.60 -5.23 21.30
N TYR A 217 -11.13 -4.01 21.33
CA TYR A 217 -10.29 -2.83 21.40
C TYR A 217 -11.00 -1.66 22.09
N ILE A 218 -10.22 -0.75 22.64
CA ILE A 218 -10.73 0.52 23.17
C ILE A 218 -10.58 1.57 22.07
N CYS A 219 -11.67 2.23 21.70
CA CYS A 219 -11.62 3.23 20.65
C CYS A 219 -10.72 4.42 21.08
N PRO A 220 -9.67 4.78 20.31
CA PRO A 220 -8.80 5.90 20.65
C PRO A 220 -9.54 7.26 20.68
N PHE A 221 -10.65 7.38 19.94
CA PHE A 221 -11.42 8.62 19.82
C PHE A 221 -12.42 8.82 20.97
N CYS A 222 -13.33 7.88 21.22
CA CYS A 222 -14.37 8.01 22.25
C CYS A 222 -14.10 7.23 23.54
N LYS A 223 -13.00 6.46 23.60
CA LYS A 223 -12.61 5.60 24.73
C LYS A 223 -13.61 4.50 25.09
N GLN A 224 -14.61 4.26 24.25
CA GLN A 224 -15.53 3.15 24.43
C GLN A 224 -14.82 1.82 24.14
N PHE A 225 -15.01 0.84 25.03
CA PHE A 225 -14.62 -0.54 24.79
C PHE A 225 -15.54 -1.18 23.75
N ASN A 226 -14.96 -1.69 22.67
CA ASN A 226 -15.65 -2.45 21.65
C ASN A 226 -15.34 -3.95 21.85
N PRO A 227 -16.29 -4.73 22.42
CA PRO A 227 -16.09 -6.15 22.67
C PRO A 227 -16.11 -6.96 21.36
N SER A 228 -15.49 -8.13 21.40
CA SER A 228 -15.41 -9.05 20.26
C SER A 228 -16.81 -9.50 19.79
N ARG A 229 -16.92 -9.86 18.52
CA ARG A 229 -18.18 -10.36 17.95
C ARG A 229 -18.58 -11.68 18.60
N LYS A 230 -17.61 -12.57 18.87
CA LYS A 230 -17.86 -13.81 19.60
C LYS A 230 -18.42 -13.55 21.00
N SER A 231 -17.79 -12.68 21.78
CA SER A 231 -18.30 -12.35 23.13
C SER A 231 -19.71 -11.76 23.12
N LYS A 232 -20.10 -11.01 22.07
CA LYS A 232 -21.47 -10.50 21.92
C LYS A 232 -22.46 -11.62 21.59
N GLN A 233 -22.06 -12.56 20.73
CA GLN A 233 -22.88 -13.72 20.38
C GLN A 233 -23.06 -14.65 21.58
N ASP A 234 -21.99 -14.94 22.31
CA ASP A 234 -22.04 -15.80 23.50
C ASP A 234 -22.91 -15.18 24.58
N LEU A 235 -22.79 -13.87 24.81
CA LEU A 235 -23.68 -13.14 25.72
C LEU A 235 -25.14 -13.19 25.25
N SER A 236 -25.40 -13.02 23.96
CA SER A 236 -26.78 -13.11 23.43
C SER A 236 -27.37 -14.51 23.55
N LYS A 237 -26.56 -15.57 23.41
CA LYS A 237 -27.00 -16.96 23.59
C LYS A 237 -27.34 -17.26 25.04
N ALA A 238 -26.46 -16.87 25.97
CA ALA A 238 -26.70 -17.05 27.40
C ALA A 238 -28.01 -16.37 27.86
N ILE A 239 -28.29 -15.15 27.37
CA ILE A 239 -29.54 -14.44 27.68
C ILE A 239 -30.77 -15.16 27.12
N LEU A 240 -30.65 -15.80 25.94
CA LEU A 240 -31.75 -16.56 25.36
C LEU A 240 -32.02 -17.86 26.12
N GLU A 241 -30.96 -18.59 26.50
CA GLU A 241 -31.07 -19.81 27.31
C GLU A 241 -31.72 -19.52 28.67
N GLU A 242 -31.32 -18.43 29.34
CA GLU A 242 -31.91 -18.00 30.63
C GLU A 242 -33.40 -17.60 30.49
N SER A 243 -33.80 -17.09 29.33
CA SER A 243 -35.21 -16.74 29.03
C SER A 243 -36.09 -17.95 28.66
N GLU A 244 -35.49 -19.08 28.31
CA GLU A 244 -36.18 -20.34 28.05
C GLU A 244 -36.36 -21.15 29.34
N GLU A 245 -35.34 -21.21 30.20
CA GLU A 245 -35.43 -21.86 31.52
C GLU A 245 -36.47 -21.20 32.43
N THR A 246 -36.53 -19.87 32.45
CA THR A 246 -37.52 -19.11 33.25
C THR A 246 -38.97 -19.36 32.80
N LYS A 247 -39.20 -19.59 31.49
CA LYS A 247 -40.54 -19.95 30.98
C LYS A 247 -40.92 -21.39 31.35
N GLU A 248 -39.95 -22.30 31.40
CA GLU A 248 -40.19 -23.68 31.82
C GLU A 248 -40.51 -23.77 33.32
N GLU A 249 -39.81 -23.00 34.16
CA GLU A 249 -40.12 -22.92 35.59
C GLU A 249 -41.50 -22.29 35.88
N ASP A 250 -41.86 -21.18 35.23
CA ASP A 250 -43.17 -20.53 35.43
C ASP A 250 -44.35 -21.43 34.99
N VAL A 251 -44.18 -22.24 33.94
CA VAL A 251 -45.19 -23.23 33.51
C VAL A 251 -45.34 -24.38 34.51
N VAL A 252 -44.27 -24.76 35.22
CA VAL A 252 -44.33 -25.81 36.25
C VAL A 252 -45.01 -25.30 37.53
N VAL A 253 -44.89 -24.02 37.87
CA VAL A 253 -45.57 -23.44 39.05
C VAL A 253 -47.08 -23.31 38.83
N ILE A 254 -47.54 -22.91 37.63
CA ILE A 254 -48.98 -22.75 37.33
C ILE A 254 -49.74 -24.09 37.38
N ASN A 255 -49.08 -25.23 37.13
CA ASN A 255 -49.72 -26.54 37.14
C ASN A 255 -49.78 -27.22 38.54
N LYS A 256 -49.35 -26.52 39.60
CA LYS A 256 -49.28 -27.04 40.97
C LYS A 256 -50.25 -26.38 41.97
N GLU A 257 -51.02 -25.37 41.57
CA GLU A 257 -52.16 -24.81 42.32
C GLU A 257 -53.49 -25.34 41.78
#